data_AF-A0A4R0Z3D3-F1
#
_entry.id   AF-A0A4R0Z3D3-F1
#
_cell.length_a   1.000
_cell.length_b   1.000
_cell.length_c   1.000
_cell.angle_alpha   90.00
_cell.angle_beta   90.00
_cell.angle_gamma   90.00
#
_symmetry.space_group_name_H-M   'P 1'
#
loop_
_entity.id
_entity.type
_entity.pdbx_description
1 polymer ?
#
loop_
_entity_poly.entity_id
_entity_poly.type
_entity_poly.pdbx_seq_one_letter_code
_entity_poly.pdbx_strand_id
1 'polypeptide(L)'
;MRPLERVDFIAIGCGPYNLGLMALSESTRLTGVCFEERADFNWHEGMLLEAATMQTHYLYDLVTLADPTSLHSYVNYLKQNGRLQTCLNRSRAANSGKRFSVCRMSTISIDCHIRNVST
;
A
#
# COMPACT_ATOMS: atom_id res chain seq x y z
N MET A 1 -25.99 -9.77 7.65
CA MET A 1 -25.33 -8.75 6.80
C MET A 1 -25.72 -7.37 7.32
N ARG A 2 -24.79 -6.55 7.84
CA ARG A 2 -25.13 -5.15 8.22
C ARG A 2 -25.30 -4.33 6.94
N PRO A 3 -26.32 -3.46 6.83
CA PRO A 3 -26.45 -2.55 5.70
C PRO A 3 -25.16 -1.73 5.57
N LEU A 4 -24.70 -1.52 4.33
CA LEU A 4 -23.66 -0.52 4.10
C LEU A 4 -24.24 0.83 4.54
N GLU A 5 -23.65 1.43 5.57
CA GLU A 5 -23.80 2.85 5.83
C GLU A 5 -23.41 3.60 4.54
N ARG A 6 -24.05 4.73 4.26
CA ARG A 6 -23.84 5.47 3.01
C ARG A 6 -22.35 5.77 2.85
N VAL A 7 -21.72 5.19 1.83
CA VAL A 7 -20.34 5.48 1.44
C VAL A 7 -20.31 6.53 0.34
N ASP A 8 -19.27 7.37 0.34
CA ASP A 8 -19.03 8.36 -0.70
C ASP A 8 -18.44 7.74 -1.96
N PHE A 9 -17.65 6.67 -1.81
CA PHE A 9 -17.11 5.93 -2.94
C PHE A 9 -16.90 4.43 -2.68
N ILE A 10 -16.80 3.69 -3.77
CA ILE A 10 -16.52 2.25 -3.79
C ILE A 10 -15.34 2.01 -4.73
N ALA A 11 -14.31 1.33 -4.24
CA ALA A 11 -13.18 0.86 -5.02
C ALA A 11 -13.31 -0.65 -5.28
N ILE A 12 -13.18 -1.07 -6.53
CA ILE A 12 -13.20 -2.50 -6.92
C ILE A 12 -11.78 -2.91 -7.30
N GLY A 13 -11.27 -3.92 -6.60
CA GLY A 13 -9.87 -4.37 -6.60
C GLY A 13 -9.02 -3.56 -5.63
N CYS A 14 -8.26 -4.22 -4.75
CA CYS A 14 -7.37 -3.55 -3.80
C CYS A 14 -5.91 -3.55 -4.28
N GLY A 15 -5.69 -3.12 -5.53
CA GLY A 15 -4.37 -2.87 -6.12
C GLY A 15 -3.69 -1.58 -5.58
N PRO A 16 -2.43 -1.28 -5.96
CA PRO A 16 -1.68 -0.12 -5.48
C PRO A 16 -2.44 1.19 -5.64
N TYR A 17 -3.10 1.40 -6.77
CA TYR A 17 -3.84 2.63 -7.02
C TYR A 17 -5.00 2.82 -6.04
N ASN A 18 -5.82 1.79 -5.84
CA ASN A 18 -6.95 1.85 -4.92
C ASN A 18 -6.50 1.85 -3.45
N LEU A 19 -5.40 1.17 -3.12
CA LEU A 19 -4.78 1.29 -1.79
C LEU A 19 -4.29 2.72 -1.53
N GLY A 20 -3.67 3.37 -2.52
CA GLY A 20 -3.30 4.79 -2.42
C GLY A 20 -4.51 5.70 -2.24
N LEU A 21 -5.60 5.46 -2.97
CA LEU A 21 -6.86 6.18 -2.79
C LEU A 21 -7.41 5.99 -1.36
N MET A 22 -7.45 4.76 -0.85
CA MET A 22 -7.91 4.50 0.52
C MET A 22 -7.02 5.21 1.55
N ALA A 23 -5.70 5.10 1.41
CA ALA A 23 -4.73 5.74 2.31
C ALA A 23 -4.86 7.27 2.34
N LEU A 24 -5.05 7.90 1.17
CA LEU A 24 -5.25 9.35 1.08
C LEU A 24 -6.62 9.77 1.58
N SER A 25 -7.63 8.90 1.50
CA SER A 25 -8.98 9.23 1.97
C SER A 25 -9.06 9.31 3.50
N GLU A 26 -8.20 8.61 4.24
CA GLU A 26 -8.18 8.65 5.72
C GLU A 26 -7.89 10.04 6.30
N SER A 27 -7.17 10.91 5.57
CA SER A 27 -6.93 12.29 5.99
C SER A 27 -8.05 13.26 5.58
N THR A 28 -9.14 12.74 4.99
CA THR A 28 -10.28 13.51 4.49
C THR A 28 -11.56 13.18 5.25
N ARG A 29 -12.69 13.75 4.80
CA ARG A 29 -14.03 13.41 5.31
C ARG A 29 -14.74 12.34 4.47
N LEU A 30 -14.07 11.79 3.46
CA LEU A 30 -14.67 10.81 2.55
C LEU A 30 -14.70 9.43 3.19
N THR A 31 -15.84 8.77 3.08
CA THR A 31 -16.04 7.39 3.48
C THR A 31 -16.00 6.48 2.26
N GLY A 32 -15.10 5.50 2.30
CA GLY A 32 -14.87 4.59 1.17
C GLY A 32 -14.79 3.14 1.60
N VAL A 33 -15.12 2.25 0.66
CA VAL A 33 -14.96 0.80 0.83
C VAL A 33 -14.19 0.24 -0.36
N CYS A 34 -13.22 -0.64 -0.10
CA CYS A 34 -12.50 -1.40 -1.12
C CYS A 34 -12.98 -2.85 -1.11
N PHE A 35 -13.33 -3.37 -2.28
CA PHE A 35 -13.70 -4.77 -2.46
C PHE A 35 -12.59 -5.50 -3.21
N GLU A 36 -12.16 -6.64 -2.70
CA GLU A 36 -11.16 -7.51 -3.32
C GLU A 36 -11.67 -8.94 -3.29
N GLU A 37 -11.45 -9.69 -4.36
CA GLU A 37 -11.84 -11.10 -4.41
C GLU A 37 -10.82 -11.96 -3.65
N ARG A 38 -9.54 -11.60 -3.74
CA ARG A 38 -8.44 -12.34 -3.12
C ARG A 38 -8.46 -12.19 -1.60
N ALA A 39 -8.27 -13.30 -0.89
CA ALA A 39 -8.17 -13.30 0.57
C ALA A 39 -6.90 -12.60 1.07
N ASP A 40 -5.81 -12.70 0.31
CA ASP A 40 -4.53 -12.08 0.62
C ASP A 40 -4.12 -11.12 -0.49
N PHE A 41 -3.59 -9.96 -0.10
CA PHE A 41 -2.99 -9.05 -1.06
C PHE A 41 -1.61 -9.55 -1.47
N ASN A 42 -1.46 -9.94 -2.74
CA ASN A 42 -0.20 -10.30 -3.35
C ASN A 42 -0.03 -9.63 -4.72
N TRP A 43 0.74 -8.54 -4.79
CA TRP A 43 1.00 -7.85 -6.05
C TRP A 43 2.10 -8.54 -6.86
N HIS A 44 1.72 -9.08 -8.03
CA HIS A 44 2.59 -9.78 -8.99
C HIS A 44 3.54 -10.82 -8.36
N GLU A 45 3.03 -11.69 -7.48
CA GLU A 45 3.87 -12.68 -6.80
C GLU A 45 4.70 -13.56 -7.76
N GLY A 46 4.09 -13.99 -8.86
CA GLY A 46 4.75 -14.80 -9.90
C GLY A 46 5.90 -14.10 -10.64
N MET A 47 6.09 -12.79 -10.45
CA MET A 47 7.15 -12.00 -11.08
C MET A 47 8.22 -11.52 -10.08
N LEU A 48 8.19 -12.02 -8.84
CA LEU A 48 9.16 -11.67 -7.80
C LEU A 48 10.43 -12.52 -7.90
N LEU A 49 11.15 -12.31 -9.00
CA LEU A 49 12.49 -12.84 -9.22
C LEU A 49 13.49 -12.22 -8.23
N GLU A 50 14.51 -12.97 -7.83
CA GLU A 50 15.51 -12.52 -6.85
C GLU A 50 16.26 -11.25 -7.28
N ALA A 51 16.53 -11.13 -8.58
CA ALA A 51 17.20 -9.98 -9.17
C ALA A 51 16.24 -8.82 -9.51
N ALA A 52 14.93 -8.97 -9.29
CA ALA A 52 13.97 -7.93 -9.62
C ALA A 52 14.15 -6.72 -8.70
N THR A 53 14.39 -5.56 -9.31
CA THR A 53 14.42 -4.26 -8.63
C THR A 53 13.22 -3.43 -9.06
N MET A 54 12.73 -2.58 -8.15
CA MET A 54 11.77 -1.55 -8.54
C MET A 54 12.38 -0.64 -9.62
N GLN A 55 11.66 -0.42 -10.71
CA GLN A 55 12.08 0.49 -11.79
C GLN A 55 11.83 1.96 -11.45
N THR A 56 10.89 2.23 -10.54
CA THR A 56 10.56 3.58 -10.07
C THR A 56 11.34 3.93 -8.81
N HIS A 57 11.49 5.23 -8.55
CA HIS A 57 12.12 5.70 -7.32
C HIS A 57 11.22 5.38 -6.11
N TYR A 58 11.80 5.07 -4.96
CA TYR A 58 11.05 4.62 -3.77
C TYR A 58 10.12 5.69 -3.16
N LEU A 59 10.28 6.96 -3.56
CA LEU A 59 9.36 8.06 -3.21
C LEU A 59 8.09 8.07 -4.08
N TYR A 60 8.06 7.31 -5.18
CA TYR A 60 6.87 7.07 -5.99
C TYR A 60 6.09 5.92 -5.36
N ASP A 61 5.84 6.03 -4.06
CA ASP A 61 4.99 5.11 -3.32
C ASP A 61 3.51 5.50 -3.48
N LEU A 62 2.63 4.98 -2.60
CA LEU A 62 1.19 5.21 -2.71
C LEU A 62 0.76 6.66 -2.46
N VAL A 63 1.49 7.40 -1.63
CA VAL A 63 0.98 8.64 -1.01
C VAL A 63 1.98 9.79 -0.99
N THR A 64 3.29 9.53 -0.97
CA THR A 64 4.33 10.52 -0.71
C THR A 64 4.30 11.71 -1.66
N LEU A 65 3.97 11.48 -2.94
CA LEU A 65 3.88 12.57 -3.93
C LEU A 65 2.63 13.45 -3.75
N ALA A 66 1.57 12.93 -3.12
CA ALA A 66 0.34 13.66 -2.83
C ALA A 66 0.38 14.29 -1.42
N ASP A 67 0.84 13.53 -0.43
CA ASP A 67 1.00 13.93 0.96
C ASP A 67 2.23 13.23 1.58
N PRO A 68 3.40 13.91 1.65
CA PRO A 68 4.61 13.35 2.26
C PRO A 68 4.52 13.20 3.78
N THR A 69 3.48 13.75 4.43
CA THR A 69 3.28 13.62 5.89
C THR A 69 2.46 12.39 6.26
N SER A 70 1.89 11.70 5.27
CA SER A 70 1.06 10.52 5.47
C SER A 70 1.81 9.41 6.22
N LEU A 71 1.11 8.80 7.18
CA LEU A 71 1.57 7.62 7.91
C LEU A 71 1.74 6.41 6.98
N HIS A 72 1.08 6.43 5.83
CA HIS A 72 1.13 5.38 4.81
C HIS A 72 2.28 5.54 3.81
N SER A 73 3.14 6.55 4.00
CA SER A 73 4.34 6.73 3.18
C SER A 73 5.34 5.60 3.41
N TYR A 74 6.05 5.20 2.35
CA TYR A 74 7.11 4.21 2.41
C TYR A 74 8.28 4.67 3.30
N VAL A 75 8.52 5.98 3.36
CA VAL A 75 9.52 6.58 4.27
C VAL A 75 9.11 6.36 5.74
N ASN A 76 7.83 6.58 6.09
CA ASN A 76 7.35 6.30 7.43
C ASN A 76 7.44 4.80 7.75
N TYR A 77 7.06 3.93 6.82
CA TYR A 77 7.27 2.47 6.95
C TYR A 77 8.73 2.12 7.24
N LEU A 78 9.69 2.68 6.49
CA LEU A 78 11.12 2.46 6.71
C LEU A 78 11.57 2.94 8.09
N LYS A 79 11.03 4.07 8.57
CA LYS A 79 11.33 4.60 9.90
C LYS A 79 10.82 3.67 10.99
N GLN A 80 9.57 3.23 10.91
CA GLN A 80 8.95 2.32 11.89
C GLN A 80 9.66 0.97 11.97
N ASN A 81 10.24 0.50 10.87
CA ASN A 81 10.97 -0.76 10.81
C ASN A 81 12.49 -0.61 11.10
N GLY A 82 12.98 0.58 11.43
CA GLY A 82 14.41 0.82 11.70
C GLY A 82 15.32 0.71 10.47
N ARG A 83 14.77 0.86 9.26
CA ARG A 83 15.46 0.62 7.97
C ARG A 83 15.77 1.90 7.20
N LEU A 84 15.29 3.05 7.65
CA LEU A 84 15.43 4.33 6.95
C LEU A 84 16.90 4.70 6.69
N GLN A 85 17.75 4.65 7.72
CA GLN A 85 19.17 4.97 7.58
C GLN A 85 19.86 4.06 6.55
N THR A 86 19.57 2.76 6.58
CA THR A 86 20.10 1.79 5.61
C THR A 86 19.63 2.09 4.19
N CYS A 87 18.39 2.54 4.01
CA CYS A 87 17.84 2.91 2.71
C CYS A 87 18.55 4.14 2.13
N LEU A 88 18.72 5.17 2.96
CA LEU A 88 19.39 6.40 2.58
C LEU A 88 20.86 6.14 2.21
N ASN A 89 21.59 5.38 3.03
CA ASN A 89 23.00 5.08 2.78
C ASN A 89 23.22 4.25 1.51
N ARG A 90 22.22 3.48 1.07
CA ARG A 90 22.29 2.68 -0.16
C ARG A 90 21.76 3.42 -1.38
N SER A 91 21.20 4.63 -1.21
CA SER A 91 20.46 5.38 -2.25
C SER A 91 19.48 4.51 -3.05
N ARG A 92 18.90 3.50 -2.38
CA ARG A 92 18.03 2.48 -2.96
C ARG A 92 17.07 1.99 -1.88
N ALA A 93 15.88 1.57 -2.28
CA ALA A 93 14.97 0.86 -1.39
C ALA A 93 15.76 -0.24 -0.66
N ALA A 94 15.79 -0.19 0.67
CA ALA A 94 16.62 -1.05 1.50
C ALA A 94 16.16 -2.51 1.45
N ASN A 95 16.22 -3.21 0.32
CA ASN A 95 15.73 -4.59 0.20
C ASN A 95 16.51 -5.39 -0.85
N SER A 96 17.84 -5.23 -0.92
CA SER A 96 18.70 -6.23 -1.57
C SER A 96 18.63 -7.52 -0.74
N GLY A 97 17.74 -8.44 -1.13
CA GLY A 97 17.63 -9.79 -0.55
C GLY A 97 16.23 -10.26 -0.17
N LYS A 98 15.21 -9.39 -0.09
CA LYS A 98 13.80 -9.81 0.12
C LYS A 98 12.84 -8.91 -0.63
N ARG A 99 12.25 -9.48 -1.70
CA ARG A 99 11.07 -9.06 -2.48
C ARG A 99 10.50 -7.69 -2.10
N PHE A 100 10.93 -6.64 -2.80
CA PHE A 100 10.18 -5.39 -2.84
C PHE A 100 9.07 -5.50 -3.87
N SER A 101 8.01 -6.21 -3.51
CA SER A 101 6.72 -6.04 -4.17
C SER A 101 5.99 -4.92 -3.46
N VAL A 102 5.17 -4.18 -4.22
CA VAL A 102 4.02 -3.42 -3.70
C VAL A 102 3.25 -4.21 -2.62
N CYS A 103 3.31 -5.54 -2.69
CA CYS A 103 2.84 -6.50 -1.67
C CYS A 103 3.25 -6.19 -0.21
N ARG A 104 4.36 -5.48 0.07
CA ARG A 104 4.67 -5.10 1.47
C ARG A 104 4.08 -3.77 1.92
N MET A 105 3.50 -2.98 1.01
CA MET A 105 2.69 -1.82 1.38
C MET A 105 1.27 -2.21 1.81
N SER A 106 0.82 -3.46 1.61
CA SER A 106 -0.39 -3.96 2.29
C SER A 106 -0.17 -4.26 3.77
N THR A 107 1.08 -4.30 4.25
CA THR A 107 1.39 -4.40 5.68
C THR A 107 1.24 -3.04 6.39
N ILE A 108 1.08 -1.96 5.62
CA ILE A 108 0.53 -0.73 6.15
C ILE A 108 -0.96 -1.03 6.33
N SER A 109 -1.36 -1.34 7.56
CA SER A 109 -2.76 -1.55 7.91
C SER A 109 -3.53 -0.27 7.64
N ILE A 110 -4.00 -0.13 6.40
CA ILE A 110 -5.03 0.83 6.04
C ILE A 110 -6.30 0.22 6.62
N ASP A 111 -6.92 0.90 7.57
CA ASP A 111 -8.16 0.46 8.24
C ASP A 111 -9.36 0.68 7.31
N CYS A 112 -9.17 0.39 6.02
CA CYS A 112 -10.24 0.35 5.05
C CYS A 112 -10.99 -0.95 5.25
N HIS A 113 -12.32 -0.89 5.19
CA HIS A 113 -13.18 -2.06 5.27
C HIS A 113 -12.97 -2.91 4.00
N ILE A 114 -11.85 -3.63 3.92
CA ILE A 114 -11.58 -4.57 2.83
C ILE A 114 -12.59 -5.70 3.00
N ARG A 115 -13.59 -5.72 2.13
CA ARG A 115 -14.61 -6.77 2.14
C ARG A 115 -14.31 -7.73 1.02
N ASN A 116 -14.14 -9.00 1.40
CA ASN A 116 -14.06 -10.06 0.41
C ASN A 116 -15.44 -10.24 -0.25
N VAL A 117 -15.48 -10.26 -1.58
CA VAL A 117 -16.71 -10.44 -2.37
C VAL A 117 -17.09 -11.92 -2.52
N SER A 118 -16.21 -12.85 -2.15
CA SER A 118 -16.31 -14.29 -2.42
C SER A 118 -17.31 -15.08 -1.56
N THR A 119 -18.21 -14.41 -0.83
CA THR A 119 -19.36 -15.03 -0.12
C THR A 119 -20.52 -14.08 0.03
#